data_AF-A0A6J4FX89-F1
#
_entry.id   AF-A0A6J4FX89-F1
#
_cell.length_a   1.000
_cell.length_b   1.000
_cell.length_c   1.000
_cell.angle_alpha   90.00
_cell.angle_beta   90.00
_cell.angle_gamma   90.00
#
_symmetry.space_group_name_H-M   'P 1'
#
loop_
_entity.id
_entity.type
_entity.pdbx_description
1 polymer ?
#
loop_
_entity_poly.entity_id
_entity_poly.type
_entity_poly.pdbx_seq_one_letter_code
_entity_poly.pdbx_strand_id
1 'polypeptide(L)'
;MLTTLRILAISLSLLPPFAAGAETPVGRAVFADFAFDPTTAELKAAERWGSDLLARAKAAGRPVRISVARSEATTLISLESVAICERAKGCPLLVFRDITKPPVLTRSSFQNLILDYRDEGTFLVIRVWETVTECRISGVPKAICRDRPAAR
;
A
#
# COMPACT_ATOMS: atom_id res chain seq x y z
N MET A 1 -59.56 51.36 31.84
CA MET A 1 -59.99 50.87 30.52
C MET A 1 -58.80 50.25 29.81
N LEU A 2 -58.95 49.00 29.37
CA LEU A 2 -58.20 48.20 28.37
C LEU A 2 -56.65 48.20 28.44
N THR A 3 -56.00 47.17 29.00
CA THR A 3 -55.51 45.91 28.36
C THR A 3 -54.74 46.04 27.05
N THR A 4 -53.46 45.65 27.09
CA THR A 4 -52.63 44.94 26.06
C THR A 4 -51.23 44.81 26.66
N LEU A 5 -50.75 43.71 27.25
CA LEU A 5 -50.55 42.31 26.85
C LEU A 5 -49.70 42.13 25.58
N ARG A 6 -48.58 41.39 25.76
CA ARG A 6 -47.69 40.71 24.76
C ARG A 6 -46.51 41.58 24.26
N ILE A 7 -45.27 41.12 24.11
CA ILE A 7 -44.70 39.80 23.82
C ILE A 7 -43.37 39.60 24.59
N LEU A 8 -43.23 38.38 25.12
CA LEU A 8 -42.00 37.71 25.55
C LEU A 8 -41.07 37.48 24.33
N ALA A 9 -39.85 38.00 24.34
CA ALA A 9 -38.80 37.56 23.40
C ALA A 9 -37.51 37.26 24.18
N ILE A 10 -37.48 36.03 24.68
CA ILE A 10 -36.32 35.29 25.13
C ILE A 10 -35.26 35.34 24.01
N SER A 11 -34.22 36.16 24.18
CA SER A 11 -33.01 36.12 23.35
C SER A 11 -32.11 34.99 23.87
N LEU A 12 -32.55 33.75 23.66
CA LEU A 12 -31.80 32.53 23.93
C LEU A 12 -30.85 32.29 22.75
N SER A 13 -29.58 32.61 22.96
CA SER A 13 -28.48 31.71 22.61
C SER A 13 -28.47 31.12 21.19
N LEU A 14 -28.36 31.96 20.16
CA LEU A 14 -27.78 31.50 18.88
C LEU A 14 -26.26 31.67 18.93
N LEU A 15 -25.60 30.79 19.70
CA LEU A 15 -24.20 30.46 19.41
C LEU A 15 -24.22 29.52 18.20
N PRO A 16 -23.52 29.84 17.09
CA PRO A 16 -23.36 28.88 16.01
C PRO A 16 -22.66 27.64 16.58
N PRO A 17 -23.11 26.41 16.25
CA PRO A 17 -22.31 25.25 16.55
C PRO A 17 -20.99 25.47 15.81
N PHE A 18 -19.90 25.61 16.56
CA PHE A 18 -18.58 25.34 16.02
C PHE A 18 -18.69 23.93 15.45
N ALA A 19 -18.80 23.85 14.12
CA ALA A 19 -18.48 22.66 13.39
C ALA A 19 -17.01 22.43 13.71
N ALA A 20 -16.76 21.68 14.79
CA ALA A 20 -15.55 20.92 14.93
C ALA A 20 -15.58 19.99 13.71
N GLY A 21 -15.04 20.49 12.61
CA GLY A 21 -14.63 19.66 11.50
C GLY A 21 -13.69 18.67 12.15
N ALA A 22 -14.21 17.48 12.42
CA ALA A 22 -13.39 16.33 12.72
C ALA A 22 -12.36 16.33 11.60
N GLU A 23 -11.11 16.64 11.94
CA GLU A 23 -9.99 16.39 11.06
C GLU A 23 -10.09 14.90 10.74
N THR A 24 -10.63 14.60 9.56
CA THR A 24 -10.63 13.24 9.05
C THR A 24 -9.16 12.83 9.05
N PRO A 25 -8.78 11.73 9.72
CA PRO A 25 -7.41 11.26 9.61
C PRO A 25 -7.17 11.00 8.12
N VAL A 26 -6.44 11.91 7.50
CA VAL A 26 -6.07 11.79 6.09
C VAL A 26 -5.16 10.58 6.04
N GLY A 27 -5.66 9.50 5.43
CA GLY A 27 -4.87 8.28 5.24
C GLY A 27 -3.48 8.64 4.71
N ARG A 28 -2.44 8.05 5.30
CA ARG A 28 -1.06 8.39 4.93
C ARG A 28 -0.69 7.58 3.69
N ALA A 29 -0.35 8.25 2.59
CA ALA A 29 0.21 7.61 1.41
C ALA A 29 1.74 7.73 1.41
N VAL A 30 2.45 6.61 1.31
CA VAL A 30 3.92 6.55 1.31
C VAL A 30 4.38 5.82 0.06
N PHE A 31 5.28 6.44 -0.72
CA PHE A 31 5.92 5.74 -1.83
C PHE A 31 6.87 4.66 -1.29
N ALA A 32 6.74 3.45 -1.81
CA ALA A 32 7.66 2.37 -1.44
C ALA A 32 9.01 2.61 -2.12
N ASP A 33 10.02 2.95 -1.32
CA ASP A 33 11.36 3.23 -1.77
C ASP A 33 12.28 2.01 -1.61
N PHE A 34 12.81 1.51 -2.72
CA PHE A 34 13.73 0.36 -2.78
C PHE A 34 15.19 0.80 -2.60
N ALA A 35 15.45 1.72 -1.69
CA ALA A 35 16.77 2.30 -1.44
C ALA A 35 17.65 1.46 -0.49
N PHE A 36 17.11 0.39 0.10
CA PHE A 36 17.83 -0.35 1.14
C PHE A 36 18.42 -1.66 0.64
N ASP A 37 19.63 -1.94 1.11
CA ASP A 37 20.22 -3.28 0.98
C ASP A 37 19.43 -4.30 1.81
N PRO A 38 19.28 -5.54 1.31
CA PRO A 38 18.61 -6.60 2.03
C PRO A 38 19.41 -7.06 3.24
N THR A 39 18.72 -7.27 4.35
CA THR A 39 19.24 -7.96 5.53
C THR A 39 19.34 -9.46 5.28
N THR A 40 20.09 -10.17 6.13
CA THR A 40 20.17 -11.64 6.08
C THR A 40 18.80 -12.32 6.17
N ALA A 41 17.86 -11.77 6.94
CA ALA A 41 16.51 -12.31 7.04
C ALA A 41 15.73 -12.16 5.72
N GLU A 42 15.91 -11.04 5.03
CA GLU A 42 15.26 -10.76 3.75
C GLU A 42 15.85 -11.58 2.61
N LEU A 43 17.17 -11.79 2.60
CA LEU A 43 17.81 -12.70 1.67
C LEU A 43 17.25 -14.12 1.83
N LYS A 44 17.18 -14.63 3.06
CA LYS A 44 16.59 -15.95 3.33
C LYS A 44 15.14 -16.06 2.90
N ALA A 45 14.36 -15.00 3.09
CA ALA A 45 12.96 -14.98 2.66
C ALA A 45 12.81 -14.92 1.14
N ALA A 46 13.64 -14.14 0.45
CA ALA A 46 13.73 -14.12 -1.01
C ALA A 46 14.10 -15.51 -1.56
N GLU A 47 15.08 -16.17 -0.96
CA GLU A 47 15.49 -17.53 -1.34
C GLU A 47 14.37 -18.54 -1.13
N ARG A 48 13.67 -18.46 0.02
CA ARG A 48 12.61 -19.40 0.37
C ARG A 48 11.36 -19.23 -0.50
N TRP A 49 10.90 -18.00 -0.67
CA TRP A 49 9.59 -17.72 -1.29
C TRP A 49 9.71 -17.30 -2.76
N GLY A 50 10.92 -16.97 -3.22
CA GLY A 50 11.24 -16.64 -4.61
C GLY A 50 12.15 -17.68 -5.28
N SER A 51 12.32 -18.87 -4.70
CA SER A 51 13.22 -19.93 -5.20
C SER A 51 13.07 -20.19 -6.71
N ASP A 52 11.85 -20.31 -7.21
CA ASP A 52 11.57 -20.57 -8.63
C ASP A 52 11.99 -19.41 -9.54
N LEU A 53 11.93 -18.17 -9.05
CA LEU A 53 12.37 -16.98 -9.79
C LEU A 53 13.90 -16.91 -9.83
N LEU A 54 14.54 -17.19 -8.70
CA LEU A 54 16.00 -17.27 -8.61
C LEU A 54 16.56 -18.42 -9.48
N ALA A 55 15.90 -19.58 -9.48
CA ALA A 55 16.27 -20.71 -10.31
C ALA A 55 16.17 -20.39 -11.80
N ARG A 56 15.09 -19.69 -12.23
CA ARG A 56 14.93 -19.23 -13.62
C ARG A 56 16.03 -18.26 -14.05
N ALA A 57 16.35 -17.27 -13.21
CA ALA A 57 17.42 -16.33 -13.52
C ALA A 57 18.80 -17.02 -13.57
N LYS A 58 19.06 -17.94 -12.65
CA LYS A 58 20.27 -18.78 -12.63
C LYS A 58 20.39 -19.64 -13.88
N ALA A 59 19.31 -20.29 -14.31
CA ALA A 59 19.28 -21.09 -15.53
C ALA A 59 19.54 -20.24 -16.78
N ALA A 60 19.13 -18.98 -16.78
CA ALA A 60 19.43 -18.01 -17.83
C ALA A 60 20.83 -17.39 -17.73
N GLY A 61 21.64 -17.75 -16.73
CA GLY A 61 22.97 -17.18 -16.50
C GLY A 61 22.94 -15.68 -16.19
N ARG A 62 21.85 -15.17 -15.60
CA ARG A 62 21.70 -13.76 -15.26
C ARG A 62 21.72 -13.54 -13.76
N PRO A 63 22.48 -12.56 -13.25
CA PRO A 63 22.45 -12.22 -11.83
C PRO A 63 21.08 -11.67 -11.44
N VAL A 64 20.68 -11.91 -10.20
CA VAL A 64 19.50 -11.30 -9.58
C VAL A 64 19.97 -10.32 -8.53
N ARG A 65 19.54 -9.07 -8.67
CA ARG A 65 19.65 -8.07 -7.61
C ARG A 65 18.40 -8.17 -6.74
N ILE A 66 18.58 -8.16 -5.43
CA ILE A 66 17.48 -8.13 -4.46
C ILE A 66 17.44 -6.72 -3.88
N SER A 67 16.33 -6.02 -4.09
CA SER A 67 16.11 -4.68 -3.56
C SER A 67 14.96 -4.70 -2.56
N VAL A 68 15.06 -3.92 -1.48
CA VAL A 68 14.06 -3.94 -0.40
C VAL A 68 13.50 -2.56 -0.13
N ALA A 69 12.17 -2.49 0.01
CA ALA A 69 11.47 -1.35 0.60
C ALA A 69 10.83 -1.77 1.92
N ARG A 70 10.97 -0.94 2.96
CA ARG A 70 10.42 -1.20 4.31
C ARG A 70 9.57 -0.02 4.72
N SER A 71 8.36 -0.28 5.20
CA SER A 71 7.53 0.76 5.80
C SER A 71 6.60 0.15 6.84
N GLU A 72 6.74 0.64 8.08
CA GLU A 72 6.09 0.07 9.26
C GLU A 72 6.24 -1.46 9.33
N ALA A 73 5.12 -2.20 9.37
CA ALA A 73 5.08 -3.65 9.38
C ALA A 73 4.95 -4.26 7.97
N THR A 74 5.39 -3.56 6.93
CA THR A 74 5.41 -4.08 5.55
C THR A 74 6.83 -4.12 5.02
N THR A 75 7.24 -5.28 4.53
CA THR A 75 8.48 -5.47 3.77
C THR A 75 8.15 -5.86 2.34
N LEU A 76 8.70 -5.13 1.38
CA LEU A 76 8.60 -5.43 -0.04
C LEU A 76 9.98 -5.84 -0.54
N ILE A 77 10.05 -6.97 -1.23
CA ILE A 77 11.28 -7.49 -1.83
C ILE A 77 11.08 -7.59 -3.33
N SER A 78 11.88 -6.85 -4.08
CA SER A 78 11.95 -6.92 -5.54
C SER A 78 13.09 -7.85 -5.96
N LEU A 79 12.81 -8.77 -6.88
CA LEU A 79 13.80 -9.66 -7.49
C LEU A 79 14.11 -9.17 -8.91
N GLU A 80 15.18 -8.41 -9.06
CA GLU A 80 15.53 -7.70 -10.28
C GLU A 80 16.51 -8.51 -11.13
N SER A 81 16.02 -9.04 -12.25
CA SER A 81 16.87 -9.60 -13.30
C SER A 81 16.16 -9.57 -14.64
N VAL A 82 16.89 -9.27 -15.72
CA VAL A 82 16.37 -9.28 -17.08
C VAL A 82 15.77 -10.63 -17.51
N ALA A 83 16.13 -11.72 -16.83
CA ALA A 83 15.59 -13.06 -17.08
C ALA A 83 14.17 -13.28 -16.52
N ILE A 84 13.74 -12.50 -15.53
CA ILE A 84 12.47 -12.69 -14.82
C ILE A 84 11.60 -11.44 -14.76
N CYS A 85 12.15 -10.26 -15.05
CA CYS A 85 11.37 -9.03 -15.19
C CYS A 85 10.65 -9.00 -16.54
N GLU A 86 9.38 -8.62 -16.52
CA GLU A 86 8.57 -8.41 -17.72
C GLU A 86 8.60 -6.92 -18.09
N ARG A 87 8.91 -6.58 -19.34
CA ARG A 87 9.02 -5.17 -19.78
C ARG A 87 7.77 -4.33 -19.51
N ALA A 88 6.58 -4.92 -19.54
CA ALA A 88 5.32 -4.18 -19.33
C ALA A 88 4.84 -4.19 -17.86
N LYS A 89 5.24 -5.20 -17.08
CA LYS A 89 4.69 -5.45 -15.73
C LYS A 89 5.70 -5.27 -14.61
N GLY A 90 6.99 -5.28 -14.95
CA GLY A 90 8.09 -5.06 -14.05
C GLY A 90 8.71 -6.33 -13.50
N CYS A 91 9.42 -6.16 -12.39
CA CYS A 91 10.13 -7.23 -11.73
C CYS A 91 9.22 -7.93 -10.71
N PRO A 92 9.45 -9.23 -10.46
CA PRO A 92 8.78 -9.95 -9.39
C PRO A 92 8.94 -9.25 -8.04
N LEU A 93 7.82 -9.12 -7.34
CA LEU A 93 7.65 -8.44 -6.06
C LEU A 93 7.01 -9.41 -5.07
N LEU A 94 7.66 -9.56 -3.93
CA LEU A 94 7.17 -10.30 -2.77
C LEU A 94 6.83 -9.31 -1.66
N VAL A 95 5.60 -9.35 -1.14
CA VAL A 95 5.12 -8.43 -0.10
C VAL A 95 4.83 -9.23 1.16
N PHE A 96 5.41 -8.79 2.27
CA PHE A 96 5.31 -9.45 3.57
C PHE A 96 4.74 -8.50 4.61
N ARG A 97 3.90 -9.06 5.49
CA ARG A 97 3.56 -8.45 6.80
C ARG A 97 4.40 -9.01 7.94
N ASP A 98 4.92 -10.21 7.72
CA ASP A 98 5.84 -10.93 8.58
C ASP A 98 6.69 -11.78 7.65
N ILE A 99 7.99 -11.50 7.61
CA ILE A 99 8.91 -12.09 6.65
C ILE A 99 9.21 -13.57 6.93
N THR A 100 8.87 -14.04 8.13
CA THR A 100 9.00 -15.45 8.51
C THR A 100 7.87 -16.33 7.93
N LYS A 101 6.80 -15.69 7.45
CA LYS A 101 5.61 -16.31 6.87
C LYS A 101 5.60 -16.19 5.33
N PRO A 102 4.72 -16.92 4.62
CA PRO A 102 4.52 -16.71 3.19
C PRO A 102 4.19 -15.24 2.86
N PRO A 103 4.59 -14.73 1.68
CA PRO A 103 4.21 -13.39 1.25
C PRO A 103 2.69 -13.28 1.14
N VAL A 104 2.14 -12.17 1.62
CA VAL A 104 0.71 -11.86 1.47
C VAL A 104 0.38 -11.54 0.01
N LEU A 105 1.36 -11.07 -0.77
CA LEU A 105 1.22 -10.85 -2.21
C LEU A 105 2.51 -11.22 -2.93
N THR A 106 2.38 -11.97 -4.02
CA THR A 106 3.42 -12.21 -5.02
C THR A 106 2.91 -11.73 -6.37
N ARG A 107 3.58 -10.77 -7.00
CA ARG A 107 3.17 -10.19 -8.29
C ARG A 107 4.35 -9.57 -9.01
N SER A 108 4.27 -9.34 -10.31
CA SER A 108 5.20 -8.44 -11.01
C SER A 108 4.78 -6.98 -10.79
N SER A 109 5.73 -6.09 -10.52
CA SER A 109 5.49 -4.64 -10.42
C SER A 109 6.62 -3.82 -11.03
N PHE A 110 6.26 -2.73 -11.71
CA PHE A 110 7.14 -1.96 -12.60
C PHE A 110 7.92 -0.88 -11.88
N GLN A 111 7.24 0.02 -11.17
CA GLN A 111 7.71 1.11 -10.31
C GLN A 111 6.42 1.85 -9.85
N ASN A 112 6.50 2.86 -8.99
CA ASN A 112 5.32 3.59 -8.46
C ASN A 112 4.38 2.73 -7.60
N LEU A 113 4.95 2.16 -6.55
CA LEU A 113 4.23 1.50 -5.48
C LEU A 113 3.92 2.49 -4.37
N ILE A 114 2.67 2.51 -3.90
CA ILE A 114 2.24 3.34 -2.78
C ILE A 114 1.67 2.42 -1.70
N LEU A 115 2.19 2.56 -0.48
CA LEU A 115 1.54 2.04 0.71
C LEU A 115 0.60 3.10 1.24
N ASP A 116 -0.69 2.79 1.17
CA ASP A 116 -1.78 3.66 1.58
C ASP A 116 -2.37 3.12 2.88
N TYR A 117 -2.18 3.87 3.97
CA TYR A 117 -2.63 3.52 5.30
C TYR A 117 -3.99 4.17 5.54
N ARG A 118 -5.06 3.37 5.44
CA ARG A 118 -6.46 3.77 5.62
C ARG A 118 -7.03 3.18 6.91
N ASP A 119 -8.18 3.66 7.34
CA ASP A 119 -8.86 3.18 8.55
C ASP A 119 -9.20 1.68 8.47
N GLU A 120 -9.59 1.20 7.30
CA GLU A 120 -9.91 -0.21 7.07
C GLU A 120 -8.66 -1.10 6.86
N GLY A 121 -7.47 -0.51 6.73
CA GLY A 121 -6.21 -1.26 6.67
C GLY A 121 -5.14 -0.65 5.76
N THR A 122 -4.04 -1.38 5.59
CA THR A 122 -2.96 -1.03 4.67
C THR A 122 -3.25 -1.58 3.28
N PHE A 123 -3.17 -0.72 2.28
CA PHE A 123 -3.29 -1.06 0.88
C PHE A 123 -1.95 -0.85 0.17
N LEU A 124 -1.60 -1.79 -0.71
CA LEU A 124 -0.57 -1.58 -1.71
C LEU A 124 -1.25 -1.16 -3.01
N VAL A 125 -1.04 0.08 -3.42
CA VAL A 125 -1.50 0.62 -4.69
C VAL A 125 -0.36 0.50 -5.71
N ILE A 126 -0.63 -0.23 -6.79
CA ILE A 126 0.31 -0.51 -7.87
C ILE A 126 -0.19 0.22 -9.11
N ARG A 127 0.60 1.16 -9.63
CA ARG A 127 0.24 1.91 -10.85
C ARG A 127 1.06 1.39 -12.03
N VAL A 128 0.36 0.85 -13.03
CA VAL A 128 0.97 0.27 -14.24
C VAL A 128 0.26 0.85 -15.44
N TRP A 129 0.92 1.81 -16.12
CA TRP A 129 0.35 2.49 -17.29
C TRP A 129 -1.06 3.05 -16.99
N GLU A 130 -2.06 2.53 -17.69
CA GLU A 130 -3.47 2.92 -17.61
C GLU A 130 -4.27 2.14 -16.55
N THR A 131 -3.61 1.32 -15.71
CA THR A 131 -4.26 0.49 -14.70
C THR A 131 -3.70 0.79 -13.31
N VAL A 132 -4.60 0.94 -12.35
CA VAL A 132 -4.30 1.01 -10.93
C VAL A 132 -4.85 -0.25 -10.27
N THR A 133 -3.96 -1.01 -9.63
CA THR A 133 -4.36 -2.14 -8.80
C THR A 133 -4.21 -1.79 -7.33
N GLU A 134 -5.30 -1.87 -6.57
CA GLU A 134 -5.28 -1.72 -5.12
C GLU A 134 -5.38 -3.09 -4.46
N CYS A 135 -4.42 -3.44 -3.63
CA CYS A 135 -4.39 -4.69 -2.87
C CYS A 135 -4.47 -4.41 -1.38
N ARG A 136 -5.51 -4.87 -0.68
CA ARG A 136 -5.52 -4.86 0.79
C ARG A 136 -4.52 -5.90 1.28
N ILE A 137 -3.49 -5.48 2.01
CA ILE A 137 -2.37 -6.33 2.46
C ILE A 137 -2.33 -6.53 3.98
N SER A 138 -3.17 -5.82 4.75
CA SER A 138 -3.31 -6.02 6.19
C SER A 138 -4.62 -6.74 6.56
N GLY A 139 -4.61 -7.43 7.71
CA GLY A 139 -5.79 -8.12 8.24
C GLY A 139 -6.24 -9.33 7.41
N VAL A 140 -5.41 -9.81 6.49
CA VAL A 140 -5.71 -10.92 5.57
C VAL A 140 -4.51 -11.86 5.44
N PRO A 141 -4.71 -13.17 5.26
CA PRO A 141 -3.62 -14.12 5.04
C PRO A 141 -3.03 -14.00 3.62
N LYS A 142 -3.82 -13.52 2.65
CA LYS A 142 -3.43 -13.25 1.27
C LYS A 142 -4.13 -11.98 0.81
N ALA A 143 -3.43 -11.17 0.03
CA ALA A 143 -3.91 -9.86 -0.40
C ALA A 143 -5.16 -9.98 -1.29
N ILE A 144 -6.10 -9.06 -1.08
CA ILE A 144 -7.32 -8.94 -1.89
C ILE A 144 -7.13 -7.76 -2.83
N CYS A 145 -7.02 -8.03 -4.13
CA CYS A 145 -6.71 -7.02 -5.12
C CYS A 145 -7.91 -6.65 -5.98
N ARG A 146 -8.02 -5.37 -6.35
CA ARG A 146 -8.99 -4.84 -7.30
C ARG A 146 -8.29 -3.98 -8.33
N ASP A 147 -8.53 -4.27 -9.60
CA ASP A 147 -8.00 -3.49 -10.72
C ASP A 147 -9.02 -2.41 -11.10
N ARG A 148 -8.53 -1.22 -11.42
CA ARG A 148 -9.31 -0.09 -11.91
C ARG A 148 -8.54 0.65 -13.00
N PRO A 149 -9.23 1.32 -13.94
CA PRO A 149 -8.56 2.26 -14.84
C PRO A 149 -7.85 3.36 -14.05
N ALA A 150 -6.67 3.77 -14.53
CA ALA A 150 -6.03 4.98 -14.04
C ALA A 150 -6.92 6.19 -14.35
N ALA A 151 -7.09 7.07 -13.37
CA ALA A 151 -7.72 8.37 -13.64
C ALA A 151 -6.80 9.14 -14.60
N ARG A 152 -7.34 9.54 -15.75
CA ARG A 152 -6.64 10.35 -16.76
C ARG A 152 -6.36 11.75 -16.23
#